data_AF-A0A926UE45-F1
#
_entry.id   AF-A0A926UE45-F1
#
_cell.length_a   1.000
_cell.length_b   1.000
_cell.length_c   1.000
_cell.angle_alpha   90.00
_cell.angle_beta   90.00
_cell.angle_gamma   90.00
#
_symmetry.space_group_name_H-M   'P 1'
#
loop_
_entity.id
_entity.type
_entity.pdbx_description
1 polymer ?
#
loop_
_entity_poly.entity_id
_entity_poly.type
_entity_poly.pdbx_seq_one_letter_code
_entity_poly.pdbx_strand_id
1 'polypeptide(L)'
;MPWLHLQTLRWYAMPVCGDLKDYQFTQLVQLLDRGVKTGRLAVQLPQAPQPTLLIWFREGHVVASTVQGEPSALVKLMAQRCLIHQHQVGLLRQLARSSVPLGMALKTEGILLPEHLQLLFSLQLRNSFNRLLSASAGWFRFEERQAAPRSELTGLSLRGREALVLGLRQLQDWQALQHQLLAPGAVVRLKPASNPSLRLNSLERQVLQQLDPCCQVSELERRMPVSGQQIRQAIFRLQVLDLVQEDFARSIHSPKPLVLPGMPPDLPVPCVEDRQGLASVPGNEPGSTSQSEQGEQVPILRAFVDFLKGVA
;
A
#
# COMPACT_ATOMS: atom_id res chain seq x y z
N MET A 1 -9.01 -42.07 -30.10
CA MET A 1 -9.24 -41.86 -28.65
C MET A 1 -7.89 -41.57 -28.00
N PRO A 2 -7.86 -40.62 -27.06
CA PRO A 2 -6.94 -39.47 -27.11
C PRO A 2 -6.10 -39.36 -25.82
N TRP A 3 -5.33 -38.28 -25.72
CA TRP A 3 -4.78 -37.71 -24.48
C TRP A 3 -3.53 -38.36 -23.90
N LEU A 4 -2.34 -37.81 -24.20
CA LEU A 4 -1.26 -37.68 -23.21
C LEU A 4 -0.06 -36.83 -23.68
N HIS A 5 -0.28 -35.70 -24.33
CA HIS A 5 0.80 -34.71 -24.49
C HIS A 5 0.27 -33.29 -24.38
N LEU A 6 -0.03 -32.83 -23.16
CA LEU A 6 -0.02 -31.40 -22.77
C LEU A 6 -0.08 -31.28 -21.22
N GLN A 7 0.87 -31.87 -20.50
CA GLN A 7 1.06 -31.62 -19.06
C GLN A 7 2.52 -31.31 -18.73
N THR A 8 3.13 -30.34 -19.40
CA THR A 8 4.50 -29.90 -19.04
C THR A 8 4.77 -28.41 -19.21
N LEU A 9 3.77 -27.53 -19.00
CA LEU A 9 4.00 -26.08 -18.85
C LEU A 9 3.14 -25.47 -17.74
N ARG A 10 3.13 -26.10 -16.57
CA ARG A 10 2.51 -25.55 -15.34
C ARG A 10 3.56 -25.39 -14.25
N TRP A 11 4.67 -24.73 -14.57
CA TRP A 11 5.61 -24.26 -13.56
C TRP A 11 4.93 -23.13 -12.75
N TYR A 12 4.27 -23.57 -11.67
CA TYR A 12 4.19 -22.96 -10.35
C TYR A 12 4.41 -21.43 -10.27
N ALA A 13 3.40 -20.64 -10.61
CA ALA A 13 3.20 -19.38 -9.89
C ALA A 13 2.59 -19.75 -8.54
N MET A 14 3.41 -19.90 -7.49
CA MET A 14 2.89 -20.07 -6.14
C MET A 14 2.03 -18.83 -5.80
N PRO A 15 0.78 -19.01 -5.35
CA PRO A 15 0.00 -17.89 -4.89
C PRO A 15 0.70 -17.27 -3.67
N VAL A 16 0.92 -15.96 -3.68
CA VAL A 16 1.49 -15.26 -2.51
C VAL A 16 0.37 -15.11 -1.48
N CYS A 17 0.55 -15.69 -0.30
CA CYS A 17 -0.42 -15.59 0.79
C CYS A 17 0.25 -15.22 2.11
N GLY A 18 -0.55 -14.72 3.05
CA GLY A 18 -0.09 -14.32 4.37
C GLY A 18 -1.19 -13.63 5.18
N ASP A 19 -0.82 -13.14 6.36
CA ASP A 19 -1.72 -12.40 7.24
C ASP A 19 -1.53 -10.88 7.05
N LEU A 20 -2.62 -10.13 7.13
CA LEU A 20 -2.62 -8.66 7.14
C LEU A 20 -1.94 -8.06 8.38
N LYS A 21 -1.77 -8.85 9.45
CA LYS A 21 -0.96 -8.48 10.61
C LYS A 21 0.51 -8.33 10.27
N ASP A 22 1.01 -9.20 9.39
CA ASP A 22 2.42 -9.20 8.98
C ASP A 22 2.66 -8.25 7.80
N TYR A 23 1.71 -8.21 6.87
CA TYR A 23 1.75 -7.34 5.68
C TYR A 23 0.45 -6.57 5.53
N GLN A 24 0.47 -5.31 5.93
CA GLN A 24 -0.70 -4.45 5.89
C GLN A 24 -1.17 -4.21 4.45
N PHE A 25 -2.47 -3.98 4.25
CA PHE A 25 -3.06 -3.82 2.92
C PHE A 25 -2.37 -2.73 2.08
N THR A 26 -1.94 -1.63 2.70
CA THR A 26 -1.18 -0.56 2.05
C THR A 26 0.12 -1.08 1.42
N GLN A 27 0.87 -1.91 2.15
CA GLN A 27 2.13 -2.50 1.70
C GLN A 27 1.89 -3.50 0.57
N LEU A 28 0.83 -4.33 0.66
CA LEU A 28 0.46 -5.27 -0.39
C LEU A 28 0.16 -4.57 -1.71
N VAL A 29 -0.65 -3.51 -1.69
CA VAL A 29 -1.00 -2.80 -2.92
C VAL A 29 0.22 -2.07 -3.51
N GLN A 30 1.10 -1.48 -2.67
CA GLN A 30 2.36 -0.89 -3.15
C GLN A 30 3.28 -1.92 -3.79
N LEU A 31 3.35 -3.13 -3.22
CA LEU A 31 4.13 -4.23 -3.77
C LEU A 31 3.61 -4.65 -5.15
N LEU A 32 2.30 -4.82 -5.28
CA LEU A 32 1.66 -5.20 -6.54
C LEU A 32 1.81 -4.11 -7.61
N ASP A 33 1.74 -2.84 -7.21
CA ASP A 33 1.96 -1.68 -8.08
C ASP A 33 3.41 -1.62 -8.58
N ARG A 34 4.39 -1.65 -7.67
CA ARG A 34 5.83 -1.61 -8.01
C ARG A 34 6.29 -2.83 -8.82
N GLY A 35 5.76 -4.01 -8.49
CA GLY A 35 6.04 -5.25 -9.21
C GLY A 35 5.25 -5.42 -10.51
N VAL A 36 4.45 -4.42 -10.92
CA VAL A 36 3.65 -4.42 -12.16
C VAL A 36 2.78 -5.67 -12.28
N LYS A 37 2.23 -6.13 -11.16
CA LYS A 37 1.59 -7.45 -11.07
C LYS A 37 0.21 -7.47 -11.72
N THR A 38 -0.11 -8.60 -12.33
CA THR A 38 -1.42 -8.89 -12.93
C THR A 38 -2.03 -10.14 -12.31
N GLY A 39 -3.23 -10.02 -11.76
CA GLY A 39 -3.88 -11.12 -11.06
C GLY A 39 -5.00 -10.66 -10.14
N ARG A 40 -5.40 -11.55 -9.23
CA ARG A 40 -6.48 -11.32 -8.27
C ARG A 40 -5.94 -11.41 -6.85
N LEU A 41 -6.15 -10.36 -6.07
CA LEU A 41 -5.97 -10.35 -4.63
C LEU A 41 -7.30 -10.71 -3.96
N ALA A 42 -7.34 -11.82 -3.23
CA ALA A 42 -8.44 -12.20 -2.38
C ALA A 42 -8.07 -11.94 -0.92
N VAL A 43 -8.94 -11.28 -0.16
CA VAL A 43 -8.70 -10.96 1.25
C VAL A 43 -9.90 -11.38 2.10
N GLN A 44 -9.66 -12.26 3.05
CA GLN A 44 -10.64 -12.76 4.00
C GLN A 44 -10.47 -12.03 5.33
N LEU A 45 -11.49 -11.29 5.74
CA LEU A 45 -11.52 -10.61 7.03
C LEU A 45 -12.03 -11.57 8.12
N PRO A 46 -11.49 -11.52 9.35
CA PRO A 46 -11.73 -12.53 10.39
C PRO A 46 -13.12 -12.46 11.03
N GLN A 47 -13.86 -11.37 10.84
CA GLN A 47 -15.21 -11.24 11.39
C GLN A 47 -16.18 -12.01 10.52
N ALA A 48 -16.85 -13.04 11.04
CA ALA A 48 -17.94 -13.70 10.32
C ALA A 48 -19.22 -12.85 10.37
N PRO A 49 -20.05 -12.83 9.31
CA PRO A 49 -19.85 -13.42 7.99
C PRO A 49 -19.30 -12.35 7.03
N GLN A 50 -18.17 -11.71 7.33
CA GLN A 50 -17.60 -10.75 6.39
C GLN A 50 -17.14 -11.50 5.14
N PRO A 51 -17.58 -11.06 3.97
CA PRO A 51 -17.31 -11.77 2.74
C PRO A 51 -15.88 -11.48 2.26
N THR A 52 -15.26 -12.46 1.59
CA THR A 52 -13.93 -12.29 0.98
C THR A 52 -13.97 -11.13 -0.01
N LEU A 53 -13.09 -10.15 0.14
CA LEU A 53 -12.95 -9.05 -0.80
C LEU A 53 -12.01 -9.47 -1.93
N LEU A 54 -12.44 -9.25 -3.17
CA LEU A 54 -11.69 -9.60 -4.38
C LEU A 54 -11.31 -8.31 -5.10
N ILE A 55 -10.02 -8.12 -5.36
CA ILE A 55 -9.49 -6.97 -6.10
C ILE A 55 -8.66 -7.50 -7.26
N TRP A 56 -8.89 -6.98 -8.46
CA TRP A 56 -8.13 -7.36 -9.64
C TRP A 56 -7.14 -6.28 -10.02
N PHE A 57 -5.93 -6.73 -10.32
CA PHE A 57 -4.81 -5.94 -10.79
C PHE A 57 -4.46 -6.32 -12.22
N ARG A 58 -4.12 -5.32 -13.04
CA ARG A 58 -3.52 -5.46 -14.36
C ARG A 58 -2.37 -4.48 -14.46
N GLU A 59 -1.16 -5.00 -14.61
CA GLU A 59 0.07 -4.21 -14.72
C GLU A 59 0.22 -3.21 -13.56
N GLY A 60 -0.02 -3.66 -12.32
CA GLY A 60 0.02 -2.80 -11.13
C GLY A 60 -1.19 -1.85 -10.97
N HIS A 61 -2.09 -1.79 -11.94
CA HIS A 61 -3.31 -0.98 -11.87
C HIS A 61 -4.49 -1.79 -11.34
N VAL A 62 -5.25 -1.22 -10.43
CA VAL A 62 -6.55 -1.78 -10.02
C VAL A 62 -7.55 -1.57 -11.15
N VAL A 63 -8.24 -2.63 -11.55
CA VAL A 63 -9.21 -2.61 -12.66
C VAL A 63 -10.64 -2.93 -12.22
N ALA A 64 -10.80 -3.65 -11.12
CA ALA A 64 -12.11 -3.98 -10.55
C ALA A 64 -11.95 -4.40 -9.09
N SER A 65 -13.06 -4.32 -8.37
CA SER A 65 -13.17 -4.81 -7.01
C SER A 65 -14.59 -5.28 -6.73
N THR A 66 -14.73 -6.40 -6.03
CA THR A 66 -16.03 -6.95 -5.64
C THR A 66 -15.93 -7.74 -4.34
N VAL A 67 -17.08 -8.25 -3.92
CA VAL A 67 -17.27 -9.13 -2.79
C VAL A 67 -17.52 -10.56 -3.32
N GLN A 68 -16.82 -11.56 -2.76
CA GLN A 68 -17.04 -12.95 -3.14
C GLN A 68 -18.47 -13.39 -2.81
N GLY A 69 -19.09 -14.13 -3.73
CA GLY A 69 -20.49 -14.53 -3.59
C GLY A 69 -21.49 -13.46 -4.03
N GLU A 70 -21.02 -12.28 -4.45
CA GLU A 70 -21.84 -11.26 -5.11
C GLU A 70 -21.56 -11.21 -6.62
N PRO A 71 -22.07 -12.18 -7.41
CA PRO A 71 -22.00 -12.07 -8.85
C PRO A 71 -22.77 -10.82 -9.31
N SER A 72 -22.20 -10.07 -10.25
CA SER A 72 -22.79 -8.85 -10.83
C SER A 72 -22.89 -7.67 -9.85
N ALA A 73 -21.90 -7.49 -8.98
CA ALA A 73 -21.87 -6.38 -8.04
C ALA A 73 -21.87 -5.02 -8.76
N LEU A 74 -21.20 -4.91 -9.90
CA LEU A 74 -21.27 -3.72 -10.75
C LEU A 74 -22.71 -3.41 -11.21
N VAL A 75 -23.48 -4.43 -11.62
CA VAL A 75 -24.90 -4.25 -12.00
C VAL A 75 -25.74 -3.79 -10.80
N LYS A 76 -25.50 -4.37 -9.61
CA LYS A 76 -26.15 -3.93 -8.38
C LYS A 76 -25.86 -2.46 -8.09
N LEU A 77 -24.61 -2.02 -8.26
CA LEU A 77 -24.23 -0.61 -8.09
C LEU A 77 -24.96 0.30 -9.10
N MET A 78 -25.11 -0.13 -10.36
CA MET A 78 -25.87 0.64 -11.36
C MET A 78 -27.34 0.79 -10.95
N ALA A 79 -27.97 -0.30 -10.48
CA ALA A 79 -29.36 -0.28 -10.02
C ALA A 79 -29.54 0.63 -8.80
N GLN A 80 -28.64 0.55 -7.81
CA GLN A 80 -28.65 1.41 -6.62
C GLN A 80 -28.49 2.91 -6.93
N ARG A 81 -27.88 3.24 -8.08
CA ARG A 81 -27.69 4.61 -8.54
C ARG A 81 -28.73 5.05 -9.59
N CYS A 82 -29.76 4.23 -9.83
CA CYS A 82 -30.80 4.48 -10.84
C CYS A 82 -30.21 4.73 -12.24
N LEU A 83 -29.03 4.19 -12.55
CA LEU A 83 -28.37 4.34 -13.85
C LEU A 83 -28.94 3.38 -14.90
N ILE A 84 -29.64 2.36 -14.45
CA ILE A 84 -30.29 1.34 -15.26
C ILE A 84 -31.73 1.15 -14.77
N HIS A 85 -32.63 0.87 -15.70
CA HIS A 85 -34.04 0.61 -15.40
C HIS A 85 -34.34 -0.89 -15.47
N GLN A 86 -35.43 -1.34 -14.82
CA GLN A 86 -35.80 -2.76 -14.77
C GLN A 86 -35.96 -3.39 -16.16
N HIS A 87 -36.46 -2.65 -17.15
CA HIS A 87 -36.63 -3.14 -18.52
C HIS A 87 -35.28 -3.41 -19.24
N GLN A 88 -34.17 -2.84 -18.74
CA GLN A 88 -32.82 -3.02 -19.31
C GLN A 88 -32.08 -4.23 -18.73
N VAL A 89 -32.66 -4.96 -17.77
CA VAL A 89 -32.03 -6.12 -17.11
C VAL A 89 -31.78 -7.29 -18.08
N GLY A 90 -32.62 -7.45 -19.11
CA GLY A 90 -32.41 -8.46 -20.16
C GLY A 90 -31.15 -8.17 -20.97
N LEU A 91 -31.02 -6.93 -21.46
CA LEU A 91 -29.86 -6.45 -22.19
C LEU A 91 -28.58 -6.54 -21.35
N LEU A 92 -28.64 -6.16 -20.07
CA LEU A 92 -27.50 -6.27 -19.14
C LEU A 92 -26.99 -7.71 -19.02
N ARG A 93 -27.89 -8.70 -18.91
CA ARG A 93 -27.51 -10.13 -18.87
C ARG A 93 -26.86 -10.59 -20.17
N GLN A 94 -27.25 -10.04 -21.31
CA GLN A 94 -26.62 -10.33 -22.60
C GLN A 94 -25.22 -9.71 -22.67
N LEU A 95 -25.10 -8.41 -22.38
CA LEU A 95 -23.83 -7.67 -22.45
C LEU A 95 -22.81 -8.18 -21.43
N ALA A 96 -23.25 -8.63 -20.24
CA ALA A 96 -22.36 -9.20 -19.23
C ALA A 96 -21.68 -10.50 -19.67
N ARG A 97 -22.21 -11.19 -20.70
CA ARG A 97 -21.60 -12.38 -21.31
C ARG A 97 -20.68 -12.06 -22.49
N SER A 98 -20.60 -10.79 -22.89
CA SER A 98 -19.74 -10.37 -23.99
C SER A 98 -18.25 -10.45 -23.62
N SER A 99 -17.38 -10.42 -24.62
CA SER A 99 -15.92 -10.37 -24.45
C SER A 99 -15.41 -8.98 -24.00
N VAL A 100 -16.27 -7.96 -24.06
CA VAL A 100 -15.97 -6.56 -23.76
C VAL A 100 -16.32 -6.27 -22.29
N PRO A 101 -15.56 -5.41 -21.58
CA PRO A 101 -15.96 -4.90 -20.28
C PRO A 101 -17.40 -4.37 -20.26
N LEU A 102 -18.20 -4.77 -19.28
CA LEU A 102 -19.63 -4.42 -19.21
C LEU A 102 -19.87 -2.91 -19.26
N GLY A 103 -19.06 -2.12 -18.52
CA GLY A 103 -19.18 -0.66 -18.54
C GLY A 103 -18.93 -0.05 -19.92
N MET A 104 -17.96 -0.59 -20.67
CA MET A 104 -17.68 -0.15 -22.04
C MET A 104 -18.80 -0.51 -22.99
N ALA A 105 -19.33 -1.74 -22.90
CA ALA A 105 -20.46 -2.17 -23.72
C ALA A 105 -21.68 -1.26 -23.50
N LEU A 106 -22.02 -0.97 -22.24
CA LEU A 106 -23.13 -0.08 -21.90
C LEU A 106 -22.91 1.37 -22.32
N LYS A 107 -21.65 1.83 -22.35
CA LYS A 107 -21.32 3.15 -22.91
C LYS A 107 -21.53 3.17 -24.42
N THR A 108 -21.12 2.13 -25.14
CA THR A 108 -21.34 2.02 -26.59
C THR A 108 -22.82 2.00 -26.95
N GLU A 109 -23.66 1.33 -26.15
CA GLU A 109 -25.12 1.32 -26.30
C GLU A 109 -25.80 2.65 -25.86
N GLY A 110 -25.03 3.66 -25.42
CA GLY A 110 -25.58 4.95 -24.98
C GLY A 110 -26.30 4.93 -23.62
N ILE A 111 -26.22 3.83 -22.88
CA ILE A 111 -26.87 3.67 -21.57
C ILE A 111 -26.06 4.36 -20.47
N LEU A 112 -24.73 4.28 -20.53
CA LEU A 112 -23.83 4.91 -19.57
C LEU A 112 -22.99 6.00 -20.21
N LEU A 113 -22.88 7.14 -19.53
CA LEU A 113 -21.95 8.20 -19.88
C LEU A 113 -20.58 7.96 -19.24
N PRO A 114 -19.49 8.58 -19.73
CA PRO A 114 -18.15 8.47 -19.13
C PRO A 114 -18.12 8.77 -17.62
N GLU A 115 -18.91 9.74 -17.17
CA GLU A 115 -19.00 10.17 -15.77
C GLU A 115 -19.65 9.09 -14.91
N HIS A 116 -20.62 8.35 -15.47
CA HIS A 116 -21.22 7.18 -14.80
C HIS A 116 -20.19 6.07 -14.58
N LEU A 117 -19.30 5.83 -15.55
CA LEU A 117 -18.23 4.84 -15.40
C LEU A 117 -17.25 5.24 -14.29
N GLN A 118 -16.87 6.53 -14.24
CA GLN A 118 -16.01 7.05 -13.18
C GLN A 118 -16.66 6.90 -11.80
N LEU A 119 -17.95 7.23 -11.69
CA LEU A 119 -18.73 7.06 -10.47
C LEU A 119 -18.73 5.59 -10.03
N LEU A 120 -19.13 4.68 -10.91
CA LEU A 120 -19.23 3.24 -10.62
C LEU A 120 -17.89 2.65 -10.19
N PHE A 121 -16.81 2.98 -10.91
CA PHE A 121 -15.46 2.53 -10.57
C PHE A 121 -15.03 3.04 -9.18
N SER A 122 -15.28 4.32 -8.90
CA SER A 122 -14.97 4.92 -7.58
C SER A 122 -15.73 4.24 -6.45
N LEU A 123 -16.99 3.84 -6.68
CA LEU A 123 -17.79 3.12 -5.69
C LEU A 123 -17.30 1.69 -5.44
N GLN A 124 -16.94 0.96 -6.51
CA GLN A 124 -16.34 -0.37 -6.37
C GLN A 124 -15.07 -0.33 -5.51
N LEU A 125 -14.18 0.63 -5.79
CA LEU A 125 -12.94 0.79 -5.03
C LEU A 125 -13.23 1.18 -3.58
N ARG A 126 -14.06 2.20 -3.35
CA ARG A 126 -14.39 2.67 -2.00
C ARG A 126 -14.92 1.54 -1.12
N ASN A 127 -15.82 0.71 -1.65
CA ASN A 127 -16.45 -0.36 -0.89
C ASN A 127 -15.44 -1.39 -0.38
N SER A 128 -14.37 -1.68 -1.11
CA SER A 128 -13.36 -2.66 -0.66
C SER A 128 -12.19 -2.01 0.05
N PHE A 129 -11.66 -0.91 -0.50
CA PHE A 129 -10.48 -0.25 0.05
C PHE A 129 -10.73 0.29 1.46
N ASN A 130 -11.88 0.91 1.72
CA ASN A 130 -12.16 1.42 3.07
C ASN A 130 -12.19 0.30 4.11
N ARG A 131 -12.83 -0.84 3.78
CA ARG A 131 -12.87 -2.01 4.68
C ARG A 131 -11.48 -2.58 4.93
N LEU A 132 -10.65 -2.68 3.88
CA LEU A 132 -9.30 -3.25 3.99
C LEU A 132 -8.30 -2.31 4.66
N LEU A 133 -8.44 -1.00 4.49
CA LEU A 133 -7.61 0.00 5.16
C LEU A 133 -7.90 0.09 6.67
N SER A 134 -9.15 -0.17 7.08
CA SER A 134 -9.54 -0.24 8.50
C SER A 134 -9.29 -1.62 9.12
N ALA A 135 -8.93 -2.64 8.34
CA ALA A 135 -8.72 -3.99 8.86
C ALA A 135 -7.36 -4.12 9.55
N SER A 136 -7.35 -4.61 10.79
CA SER A 136 -6.14 -4.92 11.56
C SER A 136 -5.69 -6.38 11.45
N ALA A 137 -6.50 -7.24 10.83
CA ALA A 137 -6.24 -8.66 10.66
C ALA A 137 -7.01 -9.22 9.46
N GLY A 138 -6.53 -10.33 8.93
CA GLY A 138 -7.17 -11.06 7.83
C GLY A 138 -6.17 -11.85 7.03
N TRP A 139 -6.65 -12.81 6.25
CA TRP A 139 -5.80 -13.63 5.39
C TRP A 139 -5.90 -13.15 3.95
N PHE A 140 -4.76 -12.94 3.30
CA PHE A 140 -4.73 -12.59 1.89
C PHE A 140 -4.13 -13.71 1.04
N ARG A 141 -4.55 -13.75 -0.22
CA ARG A 141 -4.01 -14.61 -1.26
C ARG A 141 -4.01 -13.87 -2.59
N PHE A 142 -2.85 -13.75 -3.21
CA PHE A 142 -2.71 -13.23 -4.56
C PHE A 142 -2.49 -14.39 -5.54
N GLU A 143 -3.33 -14.42 -6.57
CA GLU A 143 -3.26 -15.40 -7.65
C GLU A 143 -2.91 -14.67 -8.95
N GLU A 144 -1.71 -14.93 -9.47
CA GLU A 144 -1.28 -14.37 -10.75
C GLU A 144 -2.15 -14.88 -11.91
N ARG A 145 -2.31 -14.03 -12.94
CA ARG A 145 -3.01 -14.36 -14.19
C ARG A 145 -4.50 -14.72 -14.04
N GLN A 146 -5.10 -14.49 -12.86
CA GLN A 146 -6.55 -14.52 -12.68
C GLN A 146 -7.20 -13.28 -13.30
N ALA A 147 -7.92 -13.46 -14.40
CA ALA A 147 -8.61 -12.37 -15.08
C ALA A 147 -9.81 -11.86 -14.29
N ALA A 148 -10.06 -10.54 -14.38
CA ALA A 148 -11.27 -9.95 -13.86
C ALA A 148 -12.49 -10.40 -14.68
N PRO A 149 -13.63 -10.76 -14.03
CA PRO A 149 -14.87 -11.00 -14.74
C PRO A 149 -15.27 -9.77 -15.55
N ARG A 150 -15.61 -9.95 -16.84
CA ARG A 150 -16.01 -8.83 -17.72
C ARG A 150 -17.23 -8.08 -17.21
N SER A 151 -18.11 -8.79 -16.50
CA SER A 151 -19.29 -8.25 -15.81
C SER A 151 -18.96 -7.26 -14.68
N GLU A 152 -17.74 -7.27 -14.14
CA GLU A 152 -17.32 -6.39 -13.04
C GLU A 152 -16.43 -5.23 -13.52
N LEU A 153 -16.07 -5.19 -14.81
CA LEU A 153 -15.19 -4.18 -15.37
C LEU A 153 -15.99 -2.97 -15.91
N THR A 154 -15.66 -1.78 -15.42
CA THR A 154 -16.16 -0.51 -15.98
C THR A 154 -15.41 -0.10 -17.26
N GLY A 155 -14.21 -0.66 -17.48
CA GLY A 155 -13.27 -0.23 -18.52
C GLY A 155 -12.23 0.79 -18.05
N LEU A 156 -12.35 1.27 -16.82
CA LEU A 156 -11.37 2.16 -16.19
C LEU A 156 -10.34 1.37 -15.39
N SER A 157 -9.21 2.01 -15.11
CA SER A 157 -8.14 1.48 -14.26
C SER A 157 -7.43 2.61 -13.53
N LEU A 158 -6.85 2.31 -12.37
CA LEU A 158 -6.11 3.28 -11.57
C LEU A 158 -4.86 2.63 -10.99
N ARG A 159 -3.71 3.31 -11.01
CA ARG A 159 -2.46 2.79 -10.40
C ARG A 159 -2.70 2.41 -8.94
N GLY A 160 -2.11 1.31 -8.48
CA GLY A 160 -2.34 0.79 -7.14
C GLY A 160 -2.11 1.83 -6.04
N ARG A 161 -0.99 2.56 -6.10
CA ARG A 161 -0.69 3.64 -5.16
C ARG A 161 -1.67 4.82 -5.20
N GLU A 162 -2.19 5.16 -6.39
CA GLU A 162 -3.20 6.22 -6.53
C GLU A 162 -4.54 5.78 -5.94
N ALA A 163 -4.93 4.51 -6.16
CA ALA A 163 -6.12 3.91 -5.55
C ALA A 163 -6.03 3.90 -4.02
N LEU A 164 -4.85 3.54 -3.46
CA LEU A 164 -4.60 3.63 -2.02
C LEU A 164 -4.82 5.05 -1.50
N VAL A 165 -4.21 6.05 -2.14
CA VAL A 165 -4.34 7.45 -1.69
C VAL A 165 -5.78 7.93 -1.74
N LEU A 166 -6.56 7.55 -2.76
CA LEU A 166 -8.00 7.86 -2.80
C LEU A 166 -8.76 7.23 -1.63
N GLY A 167 -8.46 5.97 -1.29
CA GLY A 167 -9.05 5.29 -0.13
C GLY A 167 -8.64 5.96 1.19
N LEU A 168 -7.35 6.26 1.37
CA LEU A 168 -6.81 6.90 2.56
C LEU A 168 -7.42 8.29 2.81
N ARG A 169 -7.72 9.06 1.75
CA ARG A 169 -8.40 10.36 1.88
C ARG A 169 -9.84 10.26 2.40
N GLN A 170 -10.48 9.11 2.24
CA GLN A 170 -11.85 8.86 2.69
C GLN A 170 -11.93 8.09 4.01
N LEU A 171 -10.78 7.66 4.53
CA LEU A 171 -10.68 6.86 5.75
C LEU A 171 -10.99 7.71 6.98
N GLN A 172 -12.03 7.32 7.72
CA GLN A 172 -12.44 8.00 8.95
C GLN A 172 -11.63 7.52 10.15
N ASP A 173 -11.46 6.20 10.28
CA ASP A 173 -10.69 5.58 11.35
C ASP A 173 -9.31 5.13 10.86
N TRP A 174 -8.28 5.73 11.47
CA TRP A 174 -6.87 5.47 11.17
C TRP A 174 -6.20 4.55 12.19
N GLN A 175 -6.94 3.99 13.15
CA GLN A 175 -6.37 3.18 14.24
C GLN A 175 -5.48 2.04 13.72
N ALA A 176 -5.93 1.31 12.70
CA ALA A 176 -5.16 0.22 12.08
C ALA A 176 -3.86 0.69 11.39
N LEU A 177 -3.75 1.98 11.06
CA LEU A 177 -2.61 2.58 10.36
C LEU A 177 -1.72 3.44 11.28
N GLN A 178 -2.04 3.59 12.58
CA GLN A 178 -1.31 4.48 13.48
C GLN A 178 0.18 4.16 13.54
N HIS A 179 0.54 2.86 13.52
CA HIS A 179 1.93 2.42 13.52
C HIS A 179 2.68 2.73 12.22
N GLN A 180 1.98 3.04 11.12
CA GLN A 180 2.61 3.46 9.85
C GLN A 180 2.81 4.98 9.76
N LEU A 181 2.19 5.75 10.66
CA LEU A 181 2.36 7.20 10.68
C LEU A 181 3.70 7.54 11.32
N LEU A 182 4.44 8.46 10.70
CA LEU A 182 5.73 8.91 11.22
C LEU A 182 5.59 9.55 12.60
N ALA A 183 6.54 9.28 13.49
CA ALA A 183 6.60 9.96 14.77
C ALA A 183 6.89 11.46 14.59
N PRO A 184 6.49 12.34 15.53
CA PRO A 184 6.81 13.78 15.46
C PRO A 184 8.32 14.10 15.38
N GLY A 185 9.18 13.23 15.90
CA GLY A 185 10.64 13.39 15.82
C GLY A 185 11.26 12.88 14.52
N ALA A 186 10.50 12.21 13.65
CA ALA A 186 11.02 11.67 12.40
C ALA A 186 11.42 12.80 11.45
N VAL A 187 12.46 12.57 10.64
CA VAL A 187 12.89 13.49 9.59
C VAL A 187 12.35 13.01 8.26
N VAL A 188 11.68 13.91 7.54
CA VAL A 188 11.13 13.65 6.20
C VAL A 188 12.02 14.30 5.15
N ARG A 189 12.28 13.56 4.07
CA ARG A 189 13.06 14.01 2.92
C ARG A 189 12.23 13.88 1.64
N LEU A 190 12.35 14.88 0.76
CA LEU A 190 11.80 14.84 -0.59
C LEU A 190 12.56 13.84 -1.48
N LYS A 191 11.83 13.06 -2.28
CA LYS A 191 12.44 12.22 -3.31
C LYS A 191 12.64 13.01 -4.61
N PRO A 192 13.87 13.12 -5.14
CA PRO A 192 14.08 13.73 -6.46
C PRO A 192 13.40 12.88 -7.54
N ALA A 193 12.83 13.53 -8.56
CA ALA A 193 12.09 12.92 -9.67
C ALA A 193 10.66 12.43 -9.37
N SER A 194 9.87 13.28 -8.74
CA SER A 194 8.43 13.03 -8.56
C SER A 194 7.64 13.31 -9.85
N ASN A 195 6.82 12.36 -10.27
CA ASN A 195 6.02 12.43 -11.51
C ASN A 195 5.05 13.64 -11.49
N PRO A 196 5.13 14.56 -12.47
CA PRO A 196 4.31 15.78 -12.49
C PRO A 196 2.80 15.55 -12.62
N SER A 197 2.35 14.34 -13.00
CA SER A 197 0.94 14.06 -13.25
C SER A 197 0.12 13.63 -12.03
N LEU A 198 0.70 13.61 -10.83
CA LEU A 198 0.02 13.12 -9.63
C LEU A 198 -0.99 14.13 -9.08
N ARG A 199 -2.23 13.68 -8.83
CA ARG A 199 -3.30 14.51 -8.28
C ARG A 199 -3.20 14.61 -6.77
N LEU A 200 -2.69 15.73 -6.28
CA LEU A 200 -2.56 16.05 -4.86
C LEU A 200 -3.73 16.91 -4.37
N ASN A 201 -4.18 16.68 -3.13
CA ASN A 201 -5.15 17.57 -2.49
C ASN A 201 -4.46 18.83 -1.94
N SER A 202 -5.24 19.79 -1.42
CA SER A 202 -4.69 21.06 -0.92
C SER A 202 -3.71 20.87 0.24
N LEU A 203 -4.02 19.98 1.20
CA LEU A 203 -3.15 19.72 2.35
C LEU A 203 -1.84 19.03 1.94
N GLU A 204 -1.90 18.02 1.07
CA GLU A 204 -0.73 17.31 0.55
C GLU A 204 0.21 18.26 -0.22
N ARG A 205 -0.36 19.17 -1.04
CA ARG A 205 0.41 20.22 -1.72
C ARG A 205 1.07 21.17 -0.72
N GLN A 206 0.32 21.61 0.29
CA GLN A 206 0.84 22.51 1.30
C GLN A 206 1.98 21.85 2.09
N VAL A 207 1.83 20.59 2.51
CA VAL A 207 2.90 19.83 3.18
C VAL A 207 4.13 19.72 2.29
N LEU A 208 3.98 19.37 1.01
CA LEU A 208 5.12 19.30 0.08
C LEU A 208 5.84 20.64 -0.10
N GLN A 209 5.10 21.74 -0.18
CA GLN A 209 5.67 23.08 -0.36
C GLN A 209 6.42 23.57 0.88
N GLN A 210 6.03 23.10 2.06
CA GLN A 210 6.67 23.46 3.34
C GLN A 210 7.81 22.51 3.72
N LEU A 211 8.00 21.42 2.98
CA LEU A 211 9.12 20.50 3.18
C LEU A 211 10.40 21.14 2.63
N ASP A 212 11.26 21.58 3.55
CA ASP A 212 12.67 21.76 3.28
C ASP A 212 13.31 20.39 2.91
N PRO A 213 14.48 20.34 2.23
CA PRO A 213 15.08 19.08 1.78
C PRO A 213 15.22 18.02 2.89
N CYS A 214 15.36 18.43 4.14
CA CYS A 214 15.15 17.61 5.33
C CYS A 214 14.41 18.45 6.37
N CYS A 215 13.27 17.96 6.87
CA CYS A 215 12.49 18.66 7.90
C CYS A 215 11.93 17.66 8.91
N GLN A 216 11.97 17.99 10.21
CA GLN A 216 11.33 17.16 11.22
C GLN A 216 9.81 17.32 11.16
N VAL A 217 9.07 16.23 11.38
CA VAL A 217 7.60 16.26 11.38
C VAL A 217 7.06 17.31 12.36
N SER A 218 7.63 17.38 13.58
CA SER A 218 7.24 18.36 14.61
C SER A 218 7.47 19.83 14.21
N GLU A 219 8.38 20.11 13.28
CA GLU A 219 8.57 21.46 12.74
C GLU A 219 7.42 21.84 11.80
N LEU A 220 6.99 20.91 10.94
CA LEU A 220 5.80 21.10 10.11
C LEU A 220 4.55 21.29 10.96
N GLU A 221 4.40 20.50 12.02
CA GLU A 221 3.27 20.61 12.96
C GLU A 221 3.20 21.97 13.68
N ARG A 222 4.35 22.63 13.89
CA ARG A 222 4.40 23.98 14.47
C ARG A 222 4.13 25.10 13.46
N ARG A 223 4.52 24.91 12.20
CA ARG A 223 4.42 25.94 11.13
C ARG A 223 3.04 25.98 10.48
N MET A 224 2.31 24.87 10.46
CA MET A 224 1.03 24.76 9.76
C MET A 224 -0.17 24.88 10.72
N PRO A 225 -1.26 25.59 10.34
CA PRO A 225 -2.44 25.79 11.18
C PRO A 225 -3.38 24.56 11.21
N VAL A 226 -2.83 23.36 11.02
CA VAL A 226 -3.56 22.10 10.84
C VAL A 226 -3.10 21.12 11.92
N SER A 227 -3.96 20.21 12.38
CA SER A 227 -3.58 19.28 13.45
C SER A 227 -2.39 18.41 13.05
N GLY A 228 -1.52 18.09 14.01
CA GLY A 228 -0.35 17.24 13.75
C GLY A 228 -0.71 15.87 13.17
N GLN A 229 -1.83 15.30 13.60
CA GLN A 229 -2.36 14.06 13.03
C GLN A 229 -2.68 14.20 11.53
N GLN A 230 -3.36 15.28 11.11
CA GLN A 230 -3.66 15.51 9.69
C GLN A 230 -2.39 15.71 8.86
N ILE A 231 -1.36 16.35 9.41
CA ILE A 231 -0.05 16.52 8.77
C ILE A 231 0.62 15.16 8.59
N ARG A 232 0.72 14.34 9.65
CA ARG A 232 1.27 12.97 9.57
C ARG A 232 0.54 12.09 8.58
N GLN A 233 -0.79 12.15 8.55
CA GLN A 233 -1.61 11.44 7.56
C GLN A 233 -1.35 11.92 6.13
N ALA A 234 -1.13 13.23 5.93
CA ALA A 234 -0.74 13.78 4.63
C ALA A 234 0.65 13.30 4.21
N ILE A 235 1.62 13.32 5.12
CA ILE A 235 2.97 12.78 4.88
C ILE A 235 2.89 11.29 4.51
N PHE A 236 2.10 10.49 5.22
CA PHE A 236 1.91 9.08 4.88
C PHE A 236 1.36 8.87 3.47
N ARG A 237 0.36 9.66 3.05
CA ARG A 237 -0.15 9.61 1.66
C ARG A 237 0.92 10.01 0.64
N LEU A 238 1.77 10.99 0.96
CA LEU A 238 2.91 11.38 0.12
C LEU A 238 3.97 10.27 0.04
N GLN A 239 4.21 9.52 1.12
CA GLN A 239 5.08 8.34 1.12
C GLN A 239 4.52 7.25 0.21
N VAL A 240 3.20 7.01 0.27
CA VAL A 240 2.52 6.05 -0.62
C VAL A 240 2.68 6.42 -2.10
N LEU A 241 2.66 7.72 -2.42
CA LEU A 241 2.89 8.23 -3.78
C LEU A 241 4.38 8.23 -4.19
N ASP A 242 5.28 7.82 -3.30
CA ASP A 242 6.73 7.82 -3.50
C ASP A 242 7.34 9.22 -3.68
N LEU A 243 6.70 10.24 -3.08
CA LEU A 243 7.13 11.64 -3.16
C LEU A 243 8.07 12.04 -2.02
N VAL A 244 7.92 11.36 -0.88
CA VAL A 244 8.72 11.60 0.33
C VAL A 244 9.12 10.27 0.96
N GLN A 245 10.18 10.30 1.76
CA GLN A 245 10.63 9.18 2.57
C GLN A 245 11.09 9.64 3.94
N GLU A 246 11.12 8.73 4.90
CA GLU A 246 11.79 8.97 6.17
C GLU A 246 13.32 8.89 5.97
N ASP A 247 14.04 9.81 6.61
CA ASP A 247 15.49 9.81 6.70
C ASP A 247 15.93 9.21 8.04
N PHE A 248 15.99 7.87 8.08
CA PHE A 248 16.31 7.12 9.31
C PHE A 248 17.65 7.52 9.93
N ALA A 249 18.64 7.91 9.13
CA ALA A 249 19.95 8.33 9.65
C ALA A 249 19.84 9.60 10.52
N ARG A 250 18.89 10.49 10.19
CA ARG A 250 18.66 11.74 10.92
C ARG A 250 17.57 11.61 11.98
N SER A 251 16.65 10.65 11.85
CA SER A 251 15.62 10.36 12.87
C SER A 251 16.19 9.86 14.21
N ILE A 252 17.40 9.28 14.24
CA ILE A 252 18.01 8.72 15.46
C ILE A 252 18.51 9.80 16.45
N HIS A 253 18.49 11.08 16.08
CA HIS A 253 19.04 12.15 16.93
C HIS A 253 17.95 12.87 17.73
N SER A 254 17.47 12.17 18.74
CA SER A 254 17.21 12.80 20.05
C SER A 254 17.75 11.85 21.10
N PRO A 255 19.09 11.79 21.33
CA PRO A 255 19.58 11.22 22.57
C PRO A 255 19.05 12.15 23.67
N LYS A 256 17.94 11.75 24.28
CA LYS A 256 17.59 12.20 25.62
C LYS A 256 18.85 11.90 26.44
N PRO A 257 19.48 12.89 27.11
CA PRO A 257 20.60 12.59 27.98
C PRO A 257 20.14 11.47 28.92
N LEU A 258 20.84 10.35 28.91
CA LEU A 258 20.62 9.29 29.89
C LEU A 258 21.01 9.90 31.24
N VAL A 259 20.04 10.52 31.92
CA VAL A 259 20.15 10.83 33.34
C VAL A 259 20.01 9.50 34.05
N LEU A 260 21.14 8.88 34.35
CA LEU A 260 21.19 7.74 35.26
C LEU A 260 20.66 8.22 36.62
N PRO A 261 19.64 7.56 37.21
CA PRO A 261 19.17 7.91 38.55
C PRO A 261 20.28 7.57 39.55
N GLY A 262 20.85 8.59 40.20
CA GLY A 262 21.76 8.41 41.34
C GLY A 262 23.08 9.19 41.33
N MET A 263 23.36 10.06 40.34
CA MET A 263 24.55 10.89 40.40
C MET A 263 24.26 12.21 41.14
N PRO A 264 24.96 12.56 42.24
CA PRO A 264 24.83 13.87 42.85
C PRO A 264 25.33 14.96 41.88
N PRO A 265 24.72 16.15 41.86
CA PRO A 265 25.25 17.28 41.10
C PRO A 265 26.48 17.78 41.84
N ASP A 266 27.66 17.58 41.28
CA ASP A 266 28.87 18.41 41.43
C ASP A 266 30.09 17.59 41.06
N LEU A 267 30.40 17.56 39.76
CA LEU A 267 31.79 17.42 39.32
C LEU A 267 32.05 18.50 38.26
N PRO A 268 33.06 19.37 38.47
CA PRO A 268 33.37 20.43 37.54
C PRO A 268 33.79 19.84 36.19
N VAL A 269 33.21 20.39 35.12
CA VAL A 269 33.56 20.07 33.73
C VAL A 269 35.05 20.38 33.53
N PRO A 270 35.91 19.41 33.14
CA PRO A 270 37.27 19.73 32.78
C PRO A 270 37.25 20.54 31.48
N CYS A 271 37.90 21.70 31.52
CA CYS A 271 38.15 22.52 30.35
C CYS A 271 38.88 21.71 29.27
N VAL A 272 38.44 21.89 28.04
CA VAL A 272 39.11 21.40 26.84
C VAL A 272 40.41 22.20 26.69
N GLU A 273 41.55 21.53 26.81
CA GLU A 273 42.83 22.03 26.30
C GLU A 273 43.46 20.99 25.38
N ASP A 274 43.77 21.47 24.18
CA ASP A 274 44.53 20.79 23.14
C ASP A 274 45.89 20.31 23.64
N ARG A 275 46.32 19.12 23.16
CA ARG A 275 47.68 18.96 22.59
C ARG A 275 47.86 17.63 21.86
N GLN A 276 48.60 17.79 20.76
CA GLN A 276 49.10 16.81 19.80
C GLN A 276 50.10 15.82 20.44
N GLY A 277 50.25 14.63 19.85
CA GLY A 277 51.55 13.93 19.84
C GLY A 277 51.56 12.42 20.07
N LEU A 278 51.74 11.68 18.97
CA LEU A 278 52.64 10.51 18.79
C LEU A 278 52.59 9.29 19.74
N ALA A 279 52.26 8.13 19.14
CA ALA A 279 53.16 6.98 18.87
C ALA A 279 52.70 5.57 19.34
N SER A 280 52.72 4.66 18.36
CA SER A 280 53.19 3.24 18.36
C SER A 280 52.48 2.10 19.14
N VAL A 281 51.99 1.16 18.31
CA VAL A 281 51.62 -0.29 18.40
C VAL A 281 52.84 -1.15 18.89
N PRO A 282 52.83 -2.44 19.37
CA PRO A 282 51.97 -3.61 19.01
C PRO A 282 51.54 -4.65 20.09
N GLY A 283 50.59 -5.53 19.69
CA GLY A 283 50.72 -7.00 19.80
C GLY A 283 49.87 -7.75 20.85
N ASN A 284 48.83 -8.49 20.43
CA ASN A 284 48.79 -9.97 20.31
C ASN A 284 47.35 -10.54 20.24
N GLU A 285 47.18 -11.52 19.35
CA GLU A 285 46.01 -12.38 19.05
C GLU A 285 45.77 -13.52 20.09
N PRO A 286 44.98 -14.61 19.83
CA PRO A 286 43.58 -14.76 19.40
C PRO A 286 42.77 -15.78 20.25
N GLY A 287 41.47 -15.94 19.96
CA GLY A 287 40.59 -17.05 20.37
C GLY A 287 39.27 -16.54 20.97
N SER A 288 38.08 -17.06 20.69
CA SER A 288 37.64 -18.32 20.09
C SER A 288 36.17 -18.20 19.67
N THR A 289 35.84 -18.91 18.59
CA THR A 289 34.58 -19.55 18.19
C THR A 289 33.41 -19.51 19.17
N SER A 290 32.24 -19.07 18.70
CA SER A 290 30.94 -19.70 18.95
C SER A 290 29.97 -19.35 17.83
N GLN A 291 29.68 -20.37 17.02
CA GLN A 291 28.54 -20.47 16.10
C GLN A 291 27.23 -20.62 16.90
N SER A 292 26.12 -20.60 16.16
CA SER A 292 24.70 -20.73 16.54
C SER A 292 24.07 -19.41 17.01
N GLU A 293 22.92 -18.95 16.49
CA GLU A 293 21.77 -19.67 15.95
C GLU A 293 21.21 -18.96 14.70
N GLN A 294 21.14 -19.68 13.58
CA GLN A 294 20.32 -19.30 12.45
C GLN A 294 18.85 -19.51 12.82
N GLY A 295 18.17 -18.41 13.15
CA GLY A 295 16.72 -18.37 13.30
C GLY A 295 16.02 -18.54 11.94
N GLU A 296 15.42 -19.69 11.77
CA GLU A 296 14.62 -20.14 10.63
C GLU A 296 13.34 -19.30 10.48
N GLN A 297 13.43 -18.15 9.80
CA GLN A 297 12.29 -17.37 9.30
C GLN A 297 12.50 -17.02 7.81
N VAL A 298 12.64 -18.02 6.94
CA VAL A 298 12.98 -17.78 5.52
C VAL A 298 12.19 -18.59 4.45
N PRO A 299 10.93 -19.06 4.65
CA PRO A 299 10.12 -19.49 3.51
C PRO A 299 9.33 -18.33 2.86
N ILE A 300 8.66 -17.49 3.68
CA ILE A 300 7.73 -16.46 3.19
C ILE A 300 8.50 -15.30 2.56
N LEU A 301 9.53 -14.77 3.24
CA LEU A 301 10.36 -13.69 2.71
C LEU A 301 11.07 -14.08 1.40
N ARG A 302 11.49 -15.35 1.26
CA ARG A 302 12.12 -15.84 0.04
C ARG A 302 11.14 -15.95 -1.12
N ALA A 303 9.96 -16.53 -0.89
CA ALA A 303 8.87 -16.55 -1.87
C ALA A 303 8.41 -15.14 -2.27
N PHE A 304 8.44 -14.20 -1.32
CA PHE A 304 8.09 -12.79 -1.53
C PHE A 304 9.15 -12.02 -2.33
N VAL A 305 10.43 -12.28 -2.06
CA VAL A 305 11.56 -11.73 -2.82
C VAL A 305 11.62 -12.33 -4.23
N ASP A 306 11.35 -13.63 -4.39
CA ASP A 306 11.29 -14.28 -5.70
C ASP A 306 10.06 -13.80 -6.50
N PHE A 307 8.94 -13.54 -5.83
CA PHE A 307 7.77 -12.87 -6.43
C PHE A 307 8.10 -11.47 -6.95
N LEU A 308 8.92 -10.70 -6.23
CA LEU A 308 9.41 -9.40 -6.69
C LEU A 308 10.45 -9.50 -7.82
N LYS A 309 11.27 -10.56 -7.83
CA LYS A 309 12.36 -10.76 -8.80
C LYS A 309 11.93 -11.41 -10.11
N GLY A 310 10.75 -12.01 -10.20
CA GLY A 310 10.17 -12.53 -11.45
C GLY A 310 9.79 -11.46 -12.49
N VAL A 311 10.38 -10.27 -12.40
CA VAL A 311 10.29 -9.17 -13.36
C VAL A 311 11.50 -9.26 -14.28
N ALA A 312 11.35 -10.00 -15.37
CA ALA A 312 12.14 -9.86 -16.60
C ALA A 312 11.27 -10.28 -17.78
#